data_AF-A0A2J7PE88-F1
#
_entry.id   AF-A0A2J7PE88-F1
#
_cell.length_a   1.000
_cell.length_b   1.000
_cell.length_c   1.000
_cell.angle_alpha   90.00
_cell.angle_beta   90.00
_cell.angle_gamma   90.00
#
_symmetry.space_group_name_H-M   'P 1'
#
loop_
_entity.id
_entity.type
_entity.pdbx_description
1 polymer ?
#
loop_
_entity_poly.entity_id
_entity_poly.type
_entity_poly.pdbx_seq_one_letter_code
_entity_poly.pdbx_strand_id
1 'polypeptide(L)'
;MWMNCLRRKADRKGSSFKVFSRGADKSSLASYIRLFEPMVIKALKQYTVTSDVQLQCRVLLLLSQLVQLRVNYCLLDSDQIFLGFVLKQFEFIEEGQIPHAEELIPRIFYFLVHLSYEKHHSKCIIGVPKVIQLCDGLMASGQSPVTHCIPALVPVVEDVFLVRGTSSASSFDLKELETQREVLVSMLLRLVEYHQVLELLSVVLNESHDSEERWRRWSRQVVDTLLPLLAQGRVRLESRAAQHSLQRVLTSVAPCVLRPVDSLLRTLFSEVSLVHSTTVAMERWLGMVLAILLLLISQGKEEVVLARLEELDLCLPFTSSLERHDPLNVAATMPKCKQQPPEQIMARFLMQVLGLVSNHIHCSVYSPLAGEESLYLQEQFSHFLLYCIYMFESGSYCRVATAVMQMVQQGKEMGRDPNSCLPIDDINSLFLELAPKCPMLMFKWCYLLTLVNFSDQTFWAQILRTQPHDLILEQGYCKTVFLHSFCSHAHDHIAYLFT
;
A
#
# COMPACT_ATOMS: atom_id res chain seq x y z
N MET A 1 3.87 16.73 4.58
CA MET A 1 4.80 17.35 3.61
C MET A 1 5.04 16.51 2.34
N TRP A 2 4.73 15.20 2.33
CA TRP A 2 5.00 14.27 1.22
C TRP A 2 4.12 14.42 -0.04
N MET A 3 2.92 15.00 0.03
CA MET A 3 1.97 15.05 -1.09
C MET A 3 1.87 16.40 -1.84
N ASN A 4 2.66 17.41 -1.48
CA ASN A 4 2.56 18.73 -2.12
C ASN A 4 3.14 18.79 -3.55
N CYS A 5 3.85 17.75 -4.00
CA CYS A 5 4.26 17.61 -5.41
C CYS A 5 3.16 16.97 -6.28
N LEU A 6 2.46 15.94 -5.78
CA LEU A 6 1.41 15.24 -6.53
C LEU A 6 0.17 16.12 -6.79
N ARG A 7 -0.22 16.97 -5.84
CA ARG A 7 -1.37 17.87 -6.02
C ARG A 7 -1.14 19.00 -7.05
N ARG A 8 0.13 19.31 -7.39
CA ARG A 8 0.45 20.38 -8.35
C ARG A 8 0.29 19.97 -9.82
N LYS A 9 0.15 18.68 -10.15
CA LYS A 9 -0.15 18.27 -11.53
C LYS A 9 -1.62 18.51 -11.90
N ALA A 10 -2.56 18.48 -10.94
CA ALA A 10 -3.97 18.79 -11.19
C ALA A 10 -4.23 20.29 -11.40
N ASP A 11 -3.50 21.17 -10.70
CA ASP A 11 -3.62 22.63 -10.84
C ASP A 11 -2.75 23.24 -11.94
N ARG A 12 -2.01 22.43 -12.72
CA ARG A 12 -1.19 22.90 -13.84
C ARG A 12 -1.95 23.06 -15.16
N LYS A 13 -3.28 23.15 -15.13
CA LYS A 13 -4.05 23.78 -16.20
C LYS A 13 -4.13 25.28 -15.96
N GLY A 14 -3.18 26.01 -16.54
CA GLY A 14 -3.40 27.39 -16.96
C GLY A 14 -3.15 28.50 -15.94
N SER A 15 -2.00 28.52 -15.26
CA SER A 15 -1.42 29.82 -14.88
C SER A 15 -0.67 30.38 -16.07
N SER A 16 -1.42 31.06 -16.94
CA SER A 16 -0.86 31.89 -17.99
C SER A 16 -0.03 32.99 -17.33
N PHE A 17 1.29 32.81 -17.27
CA PHE A 17 2.19 33.93 -17.08
C PHE A 17 1.96 34.87 -18.26
N LYS A 18 1.14 35.91 -18.02
CA LYS A 18 1.00 37.04 -18.92
C LYS A 18 2.41 37.50 -19.26
N VAL A 19 2.73 37.36 -20.54
CA VAL A 19 3.93 37.88 -21.20
C VAL A 19 4.23 39.25 -20.63
N PHE A 20 5.29 39.35 -19.84
CA PHE A 20 5.87 40.65 -19.51
C PHE A 20 6.28 41.30 -20.82
N SER A 21 5.78 42.51 -21.00
CA SER A 21 6.00 43.38 -22.15
C SER A 21 7.43 43.28 -22.68
N ARG A 22 7.52 43.04 -24.00
CA ARG A 22 8.75 43.09 -24.79
C ARG A 22 9.44 44.44 -24.57
N GLY A 23 10.64 44.44 -23.98
CA GLY A 23 11.57 45.58 -24.09
C GLY A 23 12.36 46.00 -22.85
N ALA A 24 12.13 45.44 -21.66
CA ALA A 24 12.93 45.78 -20.48
C ALA A 24 14.19 44.90 -20.39
N ASP A 25 15.30 45.45 -20.89
CA ASP A 25 16.71 45.13 -20.66
C ASP A 25 17.07 43.75 -20.11
N LYS A 26 17.42 42.82 -21.00
CA LYS A 26 18.21 41.61 -20.66
C LYS A 26 19.49 41.94 -19.88
N SER A 27 20.05 43.13 -20.13
CA SER A 27 21.18 43.73 -19.39
C SER A 27 20.82 44.00 -17.92
N SER A 28 19.64 44.55 -17.65
CA SER A 28 19.17 44.85 -16.29
C SER A 28 18.92 43.57 -15.49
N LEU A 29 18.32 42.55 -16.10
CA LEU A 29 18.11 41.25 -15.46
C LEU A 29 19.45 40.58 -15.10
N ALA A 30 20.43 40.63 -15.99
CA ALA A 30 21.78 40.12 -15.72
C ALA A 30 22.46 40.88 -14.57
N SER A 31 22.27 42.21 -14.48
CA SER A 31 22.78 42.98 -13.33
C SER A 31 22.06 42.64 -12.02
N TYR A 32 20.75 42.40 -12.04
CA TYR A 32 20.01 41.97 -10.85
C TYR A 32 20.41 40.57 -10.39
N ILE A 33 20.70 39.65 -11.31
CA ILE A 33 21.20 38.30 -10.99
C ILE A 33 22.59 38.39 -10.31
N ARG A 34 23.48 39.26 -10.79
CA ARG A 34 24.80 39.48 -10.18
C ARG A 34 24.73 40.01 -8.74
N LEU A 35 23.68 40.72 -8.35
CA LEU A 35 23.52 41.19 -6.96
C LEU A 35 23.39 40.03 -5.96
N PHE A 36 22.95 38.85 -6.40
CA PHE A 36 22.82 37.67 -5.56
C PHE A 36 24.13 36.87 -5.45
N GLU A 37 25.13 37.14 -6.28
CA GLU A 37 26.38 36.38 -6.33
C GLU A 37 27.11 36.30 -4.97
N PRO A 38 27.28 37.40 -4.20
CA PRO A 38 27.93 37.32 -2.89
C PRO A 38 27.16 36.46 -1.89
N MET A 39 25.82 36.48 -1.97
CA MET A 39 24.95 35.67 -1.12
C MET A 39 25.08 34.19 -1.47
N VAL A 40 25.09 33.84 -2.76
CA VAL A 40 25.26 32.45 -3.23
C VAL A 40 26.63 31.91 -2.86
N ILE A 41 27.71 32.68 -3.06
CA ILE A 41 29.07 32.30 -2.64
C ILE A 41 29.12 32.07 -1.13
N LYS A 42 28.51 32.95 -0.33
CA LYS A 42 28.46 32.78 1.13
C LYS A 42 27.66 31.54 1.53
N ALA A 43 26.54 31.25 0.86
CA ALA A 43 25.73 30.07 1.10
C ALA A 43 26.50 28.77 0.81
N LEU A 44 27.21 28.70 -0.32
CA LEU A 44 28.06 27.57 -0.70
C LEU A 44 29.17 27.33 0.34
N LYS A 45 29.87 28.39 0.75
CA LYS A 45 30.90 28.30 1.80
C LYS A 45 30.30 27.82 3.12
N GLN A 46 29.18 28.41 3.54
CA GLN A 46 28.53 28.08 4.80
C GLN A 46 28.07 26.62 4.86
N TYR A 47 27.61 26.06 3.73
CA TYR A 47 27.24 24.64 3.64
C TYR A 47 28.38 23.70 4.03
N THR A 48 29.61 24.03 3.60
CA THR A 48 30.80 23.18 3.82
C THR A 48 31.38 23.24 5.23
N VAL A 49 30.95 24.21 6.05
CA VAL A 49 31.47 24.42 7.41
C VAL A 49 30.42 24.26 8.50
N THR A 50 29.13 24.22 8.14
CA THR A 50 28.03 24.11 9.10
C THR A 50 27.69 22.65 9.40
N SER A 51 27.23 22.39 10.63
CA SER A 51 26.57 21.14 11.02
C SER A 51 25.04 21.25 11.07
N ASP A 52 24.48 22.42 10.75
CA ASP A 52 23.03 22.64 10.71
C ASP A 52 22.43 22.08 9.41
N VAL A 53 21.73 20.96 9.56
CA VAL A 53 21.02 20.26 8.49
C VAL A 53 19.94 21.12 7.84
N GLN A 54 19.23 21.94 8.60
CA GLN A 54 18.19 22.81 8.05
C GLN A 54 18.81 23.86 7.12
N LEU A 55 19.92 24.47 7.54
CA LEU A 55 20.66 25.38 6.70
C LEU A 55 21.17 24.70 5.43
N GLN A 56 21.73 23.50 5.55
CA GLN A 56 22.17 22.70 4.40
C GLN A 56 21.03 22.43 3.41
N CYS A 57 19.87 22.01 3.91
CA CYS A 57 18.65 21.82 3.12
C CYS A 57 18.24 23.11 2.37
N ARG A 58 18.32 24.28 3.01
CA ARG A 58 17.97 25.56 2.38
C ARG A 58 18.96 25.96 1.28
N VAL A 59 20.25 25.71 1.48
CA VAL A 59 21.27 25.96 0.44
C VAL A 59 21.05 25.05 -0.76
N LEU A 60 20.82 23.74 -0.57
CA LEU A 60 20.54 22.80 -1.66
C LEU A 60 19.29 23.20 -2.45
N LEU A 61 18.24 23.66 -1.76
CA LEU A 61 17.03 24.18 -2.39
C LEU A 61 17.31 25.43 -3.24
N LEU A 62 18.08 26.39 -2.72
CA LEU A 62 18.51 27.57 -3.46
C LEU A 62 19.27 27.18 -4.73
N LEU A 63 20.25 26.28 -4.63
CA LEU A 63 21.04 25.83 -5.78
C LEU A 63 20.19 25.10 -6.80
N SER A 64 19.28 24.24 -6.36
CA SER A 64 18.34 23.54 -7.25
C SER A 64 17.48 24.53 -8.03
N GLN A 65 17.01 25.61 -7.38
CA GLN A 65 16.26 26.67 -8.05
C GLN A 65 17.12 27.44 -9.06
N LEU A 66 18.38 27.76 -8.73
CA LEU A 66 19.28 28.43 -9.67
C LEU A 66 19.55 27.58 -10.91
N VAL A 67 19.76 26.27 -10.74
CA VAL A 67 19.92 25.32 -11.85
C VAL A 67 18.65 25.26 -12.69
N GLN A 68 17.46 25.18 -12.08
CA GLN A 68 16.18 25.22 -12.81
C GLN A 68 15.97 26.52 -13.60
N LEU A 69 16.46 27.66 -13.07
CA LEU A 69 16.47 28.95 -13.75
C LEU A 69 17.55 29.08 -14.83
N ARG A 70 18.27 27.98 -15.13
CA ARG A 70 19.35 27.89 -16.12
C ARG A 70 20.54 28.80 -15.83
N VAL A 71 20.81 29.06 -14.56
CA VAL A 71 22.08 29.66 -14.14
C VAL A 71 23.17 28.60 -14.31
N ASN A 72 24.23 28.94 -15.05
CA ASN A 72 25.33 28.01 -15.32
C ASN A 72 26.02 27.61 -14.00
N TYR A 73 25.87 26.34 -13.61
CA TYR A 73 26.42 25.82 -12.36
C TYR A 73 27.95 25.95 -12.28
N CYS A 74 28.65 25.88 -13.41
CA CYS A 74 30.12 25.99 -13.44
C CYS A 74 30.62 27.39 -13.05
N LEU A 75 29.75 28.40 -13.07
CA LEU A 75 30.08 29.74 -12.52
C LEU A 75 29.96 29.78 -11.00
N LEU A 76 29.11 28.92 -10.43
CA LEU A 76 28.88 28.84 -8.99
C LEU A 76 29.94 27.96 -8.30
N ASP A 77 30.37 26.90 -8.97
CA ASP A 77 31.28 25.89 -8.43
C ASP A 77 32.28 25.43 -9.51
N SER A 78 33.18 26.34 -9.93
CA SER A 78 34.13 26.11 -11.03
C SER A 78 35.08 24.94 -10.76
N ASP A 79 35.52 24.81 -9.52
CA ASP A 79 36.48 23.79 -9.08
C ASP A 79 35.79 22.52 -8.56
N GLN A 80 34.45 22.44 -8.65
CA GLN A 80 33.63 21.34 -8.15
C GLN A 80 33.85 21.02 -6.67
N ILE A 81 34.24 22.02 -5.88
CA ILE A 81 34.52 21.87 -4.44
C ILE A 81 33.21 21.59 -3.71
N PHE A 82 32.15 22.33 -4.04
CA PHE A 82 30.85 22.12 -3.40
C PHE A 82 30.28 20.76 -3.78
N LEU A 83 30.26 20.41 -5.07
CA LEU A 83 29.78 19.10 -5.51
C LEU A 83 30.60 17.96 -4.90
N GLY A 84 31.93 18.09 -4.88
CA GLY A 84 32.82 17.11 -4.25
C GLY A 84 32.52 16.93 -2.76
N PHE A 85 32.24 18.02 -2.04
CA PHE A 85 31.84 17.96 -0.64
C PHE A 85 30.49 17.25 -0.46
N VAL A 86 29.46 17.59 -1.26
CA VAL A 86 28.15 16.92 -1.23
C VAL A 86 28.29 15.41 -1.49
N LEU A 87 29.12 15.01 -2.45
CA LEU A 87 29.36 13.59 -2.73
C LEU A 87 30.09 12.90 -1.57
N LYS A 88 31.07 13.57 -0.95
CA LYS A 88 31.78 13.02 0.21
C LYS A 88 30.86 12.88 1.43
N GLN A 89 29.82 13.70 1.57
CA GLN A 89 28.85 13.56 2.66
C GLN A 89 28.17 12.19 2.71
N PHE A 90 28.10 11.46 1.59
CA PHE A 90 27.52 10.11 1.59
C PHE A 90 28.30 9.13 2.47
N GLU A 91 29.62 9.25 2.58
CA GLU A 91 30.42 8.41 3.50
C GLU A 91 29.92 8.55 4.94
N PHE A 92 29.68 9.81 5.37
CA PHE A 92 29.17 10.11 6.71
C PHE A 92 27.70 9.72 6.89
N ILE A 93 26.88 9.82 5.84
CA ILE A 93 25.47 9.40 5.88
C ILE A 93 25.38 7.87 6.01
N GLU A 94 26.16 7.13 5.23
CA GLU A 94 26.20 5.67 5.25
C GLU A 94 26.70 5.16 6.62
N GLU A 95 27.70 5.83 7.20
CA GLU A 95 28.20 5.55 8.55
C GLU A 95 27.28 6.05 9.69
N GLY A 96 26.17 6.73 9.38
CA GLY A 96 25.20 7.21 10.37
C GLY A 96 25.68 8.40 11.22
N GLN A 97 26.65 9.17 10.73
CA GLN A 97 27.28 10.27 11.46
C GLN A 97 26.57 11.62 11.25
N ILE A 98 25.66 11.71 10.29
CA ILE A 98 24.87 12.94 10.05
C ILE A 98 23.54 12.85 10.81
N PRO A 99 23.27 13.77 11.76
CA PRO A 99 21.96 13.82 12.43
C PRO A 99 20.88 14.22 11.44
N HIS A 100 19.65 13.74 11.62
CA HIS A 100 18.50 14.10 10.78
C HIS A 100 18.75 13.94 9.26
N ALA A 101 19.54 12.94 8.87
CA ALA A 101 19.89 12.68 7.48
C ALA A 101 18.63 12.48 6.60
N GLU A 102 17.53 12.00 7.17
CA GLU A 102 16.23 11.82 6.49
C GLU A 102 15.69 13.10 5.85
N GLU A 103 16.06 14.27 6.37
CA GLU A 103 15.67 15.57 5.79
C GLU A 103 16.63 16.02 4.68
N LEU A 104 17.92 15.72 4.85
CA LEU A 104 19.00 16.16 3.96
C LEU A 104 19.05 15.35 2.67
N ILE A 105 18.97 14.02 2.78
CA ILE A 105 19.06 13.07 1.68
C ILE A 105 18.14 13.43 0.50
N PRO A 106 16.82 13.60 0.68
CA PRO A 106 15.95 13.94 -0.45
C PRO A 106 16.32 15.28 -1.10
N ARG A 107 16.91 16.24 -0.37
CA ARG A 107 17.37 17.52 -0.92
C ARG A 107 18.65 17.37 -1.73
N ILE A 108 19.58 16.53 -1.27
CA ILE A 108 20.79 16.18 -2.02
C ILE A 108 20.38 15.52 -3.33
N PHE A 109 19.55 14.48 -3.30
CA PHE A 109 19.14 13.78 -4.52
C PHE A 109 18.35 14.68 -5.47
N TYR A 110 17.46 15.53 -4.94
CA TYR A 110 16.78 16.54 -5.76
C TYR A 110 17.79 17.44 -6.49
N PHE A 111 18.80 17.97 -5.79
CA PHE A 111 19.85 18.77 -6.40
C PHE A 111 20.66 18.01 -7.45
N LEU A 112 21.12 16.79 -7.15
CA LEU A 112 21.93 15.97 -8.06
C LEU A 112 21.17 15.59 -9.34
N VAL A 113 19.87 15.28 -9.21
CA VAL A 113 18.99 15.01 -10.35
C VAL A 113 18.87 16.24 -11.26
N HIS A 114 18.67 17.44 -10.70
CA HIS A 114 18.64 18.67 -11.51
C HIS A 114 19.98 18.95 -12.18
N LEU A 115 21.08 18.76 -11.45
CA LEU A 115 22.43 18.93 -11.98
C LEU A 115 22.76 17.94 -13.11
N SER A 116 22.09 16.79 -13.16
CA SER A 116 22.32 15.78 -14.19
C SER A 116 21.87 16.17 -15.60
N TYR A 117 21.18 17.29 -15.75
CA TYR A 117 20.87 17.90 -17.06
C TYR A 117 21.96 18.87 -17.53
N GLU A 118 22.79 19.36 -16.62
CA GLU A 118 23.80 20.37 -16.91
C GLU A 118 25.06 19.74 -17.53
N LYS A 119 25.66 20.46 -18.48
CA LYS A 119 26.87 20.04 -19.19
C LYS A 119 27.95 21.10 -19.08
N HIS A 120 29.15 20.68 -18.72
CA HIS A 120 30.36 21.49 -18.79
C HIS A 120 31.18 21.11 -20.03
N HIS A 121 31.32 22.01 -20.99
CA HIS A 121 32.02 21.76 -22.27
C HIS A 121 31.62 20.41 -22.91
N SER A 122 30.30 20.15 -23.00
CA SER A 122 29.68 18.93 -23.54
C SER A 122 29.77 17.66 -22.68
N LYS A 123 30.47 17.68 -21.54
CA LYS A 123 30.48 16.57 -20.57
C LYS A 123 29.43 16.81 -19.48
N CYS A 124 28.66 15.78 -19.12
CA CYS A 124 27.73 15.87 -18.00
C CYS A 124 28.50 16.12 -16.70
N ILE A 125 27.99 17.03 -15.86
CA ILE A 125 28.61 17.34 -14.56
C ILE A 125 28.46 16.14 -13.62
N ILE A 126 27.26 15.57 -13.56
CA ILE A 126 26.97 14.28 -12.91
C ILE A 126 25.97 13.51 -13.76
N GLY A 127 26.17 12.21 -13.98
CA GLY A 127 25.23 11.40 -14.74
C GLY A 127 24.17 10.75 -13.86
N VAL A 128 22.97 10.52 -14.40
CA VAL A 128 21.92 9.72 -13.74
C VAL A 128 22.43 8.35 -13.27
N PRO A 129 23.29 7.62 -14.01
CA PRO A 129 23.86 6.36 -13.53
C PRO A 129 24.63 6.52 -12.20
N LYS A 130 25.35 7.64 -12.02
CA LYS A 130 26.05 7.92 -10.77
C LYS A 130 25.09 8.23 -9.63
N VAL A 131 24.00 8.96 -9.91
CA VAL A 131 22.94 9.22 -8.92
C VAL A 131 22.27 7.92 -8.47
N ILE A 132 21.95 7.02 -9.41
CA ILE A 132 21.40 5.69 -9.10
C ILE A 132 22.40 4.88 -8.25
N GLN A 133 23.70 4.92 -8.57
CA GLN A 133 24.74 4.26 -7.76
C GLN A 133 24.76 4.76 -6.32
N LEU A 134 24.55 6.05 -6.07
CA LEU A 134 24.48 6.61 -4.71
C LEU A 134 23.24 6.09 -3.96
N CYS A 135 22.10 5.91 -4.63
CA CYS A 135 20.93 5.26 -4.02
C CYS A 135 21.25 3.81 -3.60
N ASP A 136 22.03 3.08 -4.40
CA ASP A 136 22.42 1.69 -4.11
C ASP A 136 23.40 1.63 -2.91
N GLY A 137 24.35 2.57 -2.82
CA GLY A 137 25.21 2.74 -1.64
C GLY A 137 24.41 2.95 -0.35
N LEU A 138 23.42 3.86 -0.39
CA LEU A 138 22.50 4.05 0.74
C LEU A 138 21.69 2.79 1.05
N MET A 139 21.31 2.00 0.05
CA MET A 139 20.58 0.74 0.28
C MET A 139 21.45 -0.33 0.95
N ALA A 140 22.75 -0.36 0.60
CA ALA A 140 23.72 -1.32 1.13
C ALA A 140 24.33 -0.91 2.48
N SER A 141 24.12 0.34 2.92
CA SER A 141 24.73 0.93 4.12
C SER A 141 24.29 0.30 5.46
N GLY A 142 23.24 -0.52 5.47
CA GLY A 142 22.65 -1.06 6.70
C GLY A 142 21.78 -0.07 7.49
N GLN A 143 21.70 1.18 7.05
CA GLN A 143 20.79 2.19 7.61
C GLN A 143 19.33 1.86 7.29
N SER A 144 18.40 2.43 8.06
CA SER A 144 16.97 2.20 7.84
C SER A 144 16.53 2.66 6.44
N PRO A 145 15.92 1.78 5.62
CA PRO A 145 15.48 2.15 4.27
C PRO A 145 14.47 3.30 4.25
N VAL A 146 13.60 3.39 5.26
CA VAL A 146 12.54 4.42 5.34
C VAL A 146 13.12 5.82 5.50
N THR A 147 14.25 5.95 6.19
CA THR A 147 14.88 7.25 6.45
C THR A 147 15.98 7.59 5.44
N HIS A 148 16.59 6.60 4.79
CA HIS A 148 17.74 6.82 3.91
C HIS A 148 17.45 6.52 2.44
N CYS A 149 17.37 5.24 2.08
CA CYS A 149 17.30 4.82 0.68
C CYS A 149 15.97 5.21 0.00
N ILE A 150 14.83 5.03 0.67
CA ILE A 150 13.52 5.33 0.09
C ILE A 150 13.37 6.83 -0.20
N PRO A 151 13.68 7.76 0.74
CA PRO A 151 13.66 9.21 0.45
C PRO A 151 14.59 9.62 -0.69
N ALA A 152 15.74 8.95 -0.85
CA ALA A 152 16.66 9.18 -1.97
C ALA A 152 16.06 8.77 -3.32
N LEU A 153 15.33 7.65 -3.37
CA LEU A 153 14.74 7.11 -4.60
C LEU A 153 13.61 7.99 -5.15
N VAL A 154 12.84 8.67 -4.28
CA VAL A 154 11.69 9.50 -4.69
C VAL A 154 12.03 10.50 -5.82
N PRO A 155 12.96 11.46 -5.65
CA PRO A 155 13.28 12.43 -6.70
C PRO A 155 13.89 11.79 -7.95
N VAL A 156 14.57 10.65 -7.84
CA VAL A 156 15.16 9.94 -8.98
C VAL A 156 14.07 9.27 -9.83
N VAL A 157 13.13 8.58 -9.18
CA VAL A 157 11.98 7.95 -9.84
C VAL A 157 11.09 9.01 -10.47
N GLU A 158 10.78 10.10 -9.76
CA GLU A 158 9.99 11.20 -10.32
C GLU A 158 10.63 11.78 -11.59
N ASP A 159 11.95 12.00 -11.61
CA ASP A 159 12.62 12.56 -12.79
C ASP A 159 12.70 11.59 -13.97
N VAL A 160 13.19 10.36 -13.73
CA VAL A 160 13.44 9.36 -14.77
C VAL A 160 12.14 8.88 -15.44
N PHE A 161 11.04 8.82 -14.69
CA PHE A 161 9.75 8.39 -15.22
C PHE A 161 8.89 9.58 -15.67
N LEU A 162 8.73 10.64 -14.88
CA LEU A 162 7.78 11.72 -15.17
C LEU A 162 8.33 12.85 -16.05
N VAL A 163 9.60 13.20 -15.88
CA VAL A 163 10.19 14.39 -16.55
C VAL A 163 10.88 13.98 -17.83
N ARG A 164 11.85 13.05 -17.74
CA ARG A 164 12.61 12.55 -18.89
C ARG A 164 11.75 11.75 -19.87
N GLY A 165 10.65 11.16 -19.40
CA GLY A 165 9.73 10.38 -20.24
C GLY A 165 9.00 11.16 -21.32
N THR A 166 8.85 12.47 -21.14
CA THR A 166 8.14 13.35 -22.09
C THR A 166 9.06 14.06 -23.08
N SER A 167 10.38 13.91 -22.91
CA SER A 167 11.37 14.62 -23.72
C SER A 167 11.67 13.84 -25.01
N SER A 168 11.72 14.56 -26.14
CA SER A 168 12.16 14.01 -27.44
C SER A 168 13.67 13.72 -27.41
N ALA A 169 14.05 12.60 -26.79
CA ALA A 169 15.43 12.17 -26.68
C ALA A 169 15.90 11.47 -27.97
N SER A 170 17.22 11.48 -28.23
CA SER A 170 17.78 10.72 -29.34
C SER A 170 17.63 9.21 -29.10
N SER A 171 17.72 8.39 -30.15
CA SER A 171 17.56 6.92 -30.01
C SER A 171 18.60 6.27 -29.10
N PHE A 172 19.79 6.86 -28.98
CA PHE A 172 20.84 6.40 -28.06
C PHE A 172 20.51 6.75 -26.60
N ASP A 173 20.08 7.99 -26.36
CA ASP A 173 19.66 8.47 -25.03
C ASP A 173 18.43 7.69 -24.51
N LEU A 174 17.56 7.25 -25.43
CA LEU A 174 16.38 6.45 -25.08
C LEU A 174 16.76 5.05 -24.56
N LYS A 175 17.73 4.37 -25.17
CA LYS A 175 18.20 3.06 -24.70
C LYS A 175 18.89 3.14 -23.33
N GLU A 176 19.67 4.19 -23.11
CA GLU A 176 20.29 4.43 -21.81
C GLU A 176 19.21 4.71 -20.73
N LEU A 177 18.21 5.53 -21.05
CA LEU A 177 17.08 5.82 -20.18
C LEU A 177 16.27 4.56 -19.84
N GLU A 178 16.04 3.68 -20.81
CA GLU A 178 15.36 2.39 -20.56
C GLU A 178 16.18 1.51 -19.62
N THR A 179 17.50 1.45 -19.77
CA THR A 179 18.38 0.71 -18.86
C THR A 179 18.29 1.28 -17.43
N GLN A 180 18.30 2.60 -17.29
CA GLN A 180 18.16 3.28 -16.00
C GLN A 180 16.80 2.98 -15.34
N ARG A 181 15.72 2.94 -16.13
CA ARG A 181 14.37 2.59 -15.65
C ARG A 181 14.32 1.15 -15.14
N GLU A 182 14.89 0.19 -15.86
CA GLU A 182 14.91 -1.22 -15.43
C GLU A 182 15.70 -1.39 -14.11
N VAL A 183 16.84 -0.70 -13.96
CA VAL A 183 17.60 -0.70 -12.70
C VAL A 183 16.76 -0.15 -11.56
N LEU A 184 16.08 0.99 -11.76
CA LEU A 184 15.22 1.59 -10.72
C LEU A 184 14.06 0.68 -10.33
N VAL A 185 13.40 0.02 -11.30
CA VAL A 185 12.33 -0.96 -11.00
C VAL A 185 12.90 -2.11 -10.16
N SER A 186 14.06 -2.65 -10.53
CA SER A 186 14.72 -3.69 -9.74
C SER A 186 15.05 -3.24 -8.31
N MET A 187 15.56 -2.01 -8.15
CA MET A 187 15.84 -1.42 -6.84
C MET A 187 14.58 -1.27 -5.99
N LEU A 188 13.48 -0.78 -6.57
CA LEU A 188 12.19 -0.64 -5.90
C LEU A 188 11.64 -2.02 -5.47
N LEU A 189 11.73 -3.03 -6.33
CA LEU A 189 11.25 -4.38 -6.00
C LEU A 189 12.01 -5.02 -4.83
N ARG A 190 13.30 -4.72 -4.63
CA ARG A 190 14.05 -5.15 -3.43
C ARG A 190 13.50 -4.54 -2.14
N LEU A 191 12.80 -3.41 -2.22
CA LEU A 191 12.22 -2.67 -1.09
C LEU A 191 10.68 -2.72 -1.08
N VAL A 192 10.06 -3.64 -1.81
CA VAL A 192 8.60 -3.68 -2.00
C VAL A 192 7.82 -3.95 -0.70
N GLU A 193 8.48 -4.40 0.37
CA GLU A 193 7.85 -4.59 1.69
C GLU A 193 7.41 -3.26 2.36
N TYR A 194 7.91 -2.12 1.90
CA TYR A 194 7.60 -0.79 2.42
C TYR A 194 6.51 -0.09 1.61
N HIS A 195 5.48 0.45 2.27
CA HIS A 195 4.35 1.04 1.57
C HIS A 195 4.66 2.31 0.77
N GLN A 196 5.71 3.04 1.13
CA GLN A 196 6.23 4.17 0.35
C GLN A 196 6.69 3.72 -1.04
N VAL A 197 7.27 2.51 -1.12
CA VAL A 197 7.76 1.93 -2.37
C VAL A 197 6.60 1.41 -3.21
N LEU A 198 5.56 0.85 -2.59
CA LEU A 198 4.31 0.51 -3.28
C LEU A 198 3.69 1.76 -3.96
N GLU A 199 3.72 2.90 -3.28
CA GLU A 199 3.26 4.17 -3.87
C GLU A 199 4.13 4.59 -5.07
N LEU A 200 5.46 4.53 -4.96
CA LEU A 200 6.36 4.81 -6.08
C LEU A 200 6.13 3.85 -7.26
N LEU A 201 5.94 2.55 -7.00
CA LEU A 201 5.63 1.57 -8.03
C LEU A 201 4.29 1.86 -8.73
N SER A 202 3.28 2.34 -8.00
CA SER A 202 2.01 2.76 -8.62
C SER A 202 2.22 3.91 -9.62
N VAL A 203 3.08 4.87 -9.28
CA VAL A 203 3.45 5.98 -10.19
C VAL A 203 4.20 5.46 -11.41
N VAL A 204 5.18 4.57 -11.21
CA VAL A 204 5.95 3.95 -12.30
C VAL A 204 5.04 3.20 -13.27
N LEU A 205 4.11 2.39 -12.75
CA LEU A 205 3.18 1.62 -13.58
C LEU A 205 2.22 2.54 -14.36
N ASN A 206 1.65 3.55 -13.72
CA ASN A 206 0.74 4.51 -14.38
C ASN A 206 1.45 5.28 -15.50
N GLU A 207 2.73 5.62 -15.34
CA GLU A 207 3.48 6.35 -16.38
C GLU A 207 4.05 5.42 -17.45
N SER A 208 3.91 4.10 -17.27
CA SER A 208 4.35 3.10 -18.26
C SER A 208 3.28 2.75 -19.30
N HIS A 209 2.05 3.27 -19.17
CA HIS A 209 0.93 3.02 -20.09
C HIS A 209 1.21 3.36 -21.56
N ASP A 210 2.17 4.26 -21.82
CA ASP A 210 2.61 4.61 -23.17
C ASP A 210 3.16 3.42 -23.97
N SER A 211 3.65 2.37 -23.29
CA SER A 211 4.08 1.12 -23.91
C SER A 211 3.38 -0.05 -23.22
N GLU A 212 2.37 -0.60 -23.89
CA GLU A 212 1.57 -1.70 -23.34
C GLU A 212 2.42 -2.93 -23.00
N GLU A 213 3.43 -3.25 -23.82
CA GLU A 213 4.34 -4.36 -23.56
C GLU A 213 5.17 -4.14 -22.29
N ARG A 214 5.71 -2.93 -22.11
CA ARG A 214 6.50 -2.54 -20.93
C ARG A 214 5.63 -2.55 -19.67
N TRP A 215 4.46 -1.94 -19.74
CA TRP A 215 3.50 -1.92 -18.63
C TRP A 215 3.13 -3.33 -18.19
N ARG A 216 2.84 -4.25 -19.13
CA ARG A 216 2.55 -5.66 -18.81
C ARG A 216 3.76 -6.37 -18.18
N ARG A 217 4.97 -6.13 -18.69
CA ARG A 217 6.21 -6.74 -18.17
C ARG A 217 6.49 -6.33 -16.73
N TRP A 218 6.47 -5.02 -16.44
CA TRP A 218 6.69 -4.51 -15.09
C TRP A 218 5.55 -4.86 -14.15
N SER A 219 4.29 -4.84 -14.63
CA SER A 219 3.14 -5.34 -13.87
C SER A 219 3.36 -6.77 -13.40
N ARG A 220 3.83 -7.66 -14.29
CA ARG A 220 4.15 -9.05 -13.95
C ARG A 220 5.27 -9.13 -12.91
N GLN A 221 6.35 -8.40 -13.11
CA GLN A 221 7.47 -8.38 -12.17
C GLN A 221 7.05 -7.91 -10.76
N VAL A 222 6.19 -6.89 -10.68
CA VAL A 222 5.62 -6.40 -9.42
C VAL A 222 4.76 -7.48 -8.76
N VAL A 223 3.81 -8.07 -9.49
CA VAL A 223 2.91 -9.10 -8.95
C VAL A 223 3.66 -10.34 -8.48
N ASP A 224 4.60 -10.84 -9.29
CA ASP A 224 5.39 -12.04 -9.01
C ASP A 224 6.31 -11.86 -7.78
N THR A 225 6.73 -10.62 -7.48
CA THR A 225 7.51 -10.31 -6.29
C THR A 225 6.63 -10.03 -5.06
N LEU A 226 5.54 -9.30 -5.25
CA LEU A 226 4.68 -8.81 -4.17
C LEU A 226 3.81 -9.90 -3.56
N LEU A 227 3.16 -10.75 -4.37
CA LEU A 227 2.22 -11.77 -3.88
C LEU A 227 2.89 -12.78 -2.92
N PRO A 228 4.08 -13.32 -3.20
CA PRO A 228 4.76 -14.21 -2.24
C PRO A 228 5.10 -13.51 -0.91
N LEU A 229 5.49 -12.23 -0.95
CA LEU A 229 5.79 -11.46 0.27
C LEU A 229 4.54 -11.15 1.10
N LEU A 230 3.39 -10.96 0.44
CA LEU A 230 2.09 -10.84 1.09
C LEU A 230 1.70 -12.15 1.79
N ALA A 231 1.83 -13.29 1.10
CA ALA A 231 1.57 -14.61 1.66
C ALA A 231 2.45 -14.90 2.90
N GLN A 232 3.69 -14.40 2.91
CA GLN A 232 4.62 -14.54 4.04
C GLN A 232 4.39 -13.51 5.17
N GLY A 233 3.43 -12.59 5.05
CA GLY A 233 3.20 -11.52 6.03
C GLY A 233 4.38 -10.53 6.18
N ARG A 234 5.24 -10.43 5.15
CA ARG A 234 6.43 -9.56 5.17
C ARG A 234 6.13 -8.11 4.82
N VAL A 235 5.10 -7.86 4.02
CA VAL A 235 4.69 -6.50 3.63
C VAL A 235 4.11 -5.77 4.84
N ARG A 236 4.58 -4.56 5.10
CA ARG A 236 4.23 -3.77 6.29
C ARG A 236 2.90 -3.05 6.08
N LEU A 237 1.80 -3.70 6.46
CA LEU A 237 0.42 -3.21 6.30
C LEU A 237 -0.21 -2.77 7.63
N GLU A 238 0.58 -2.21 8.54
CA GLU A 238 0.17 -1.78 9.90
C GLU A 238 -0.46 -0.37 9.92
N SER A 239 -0.86 0.17 8.75
CA SER A 239 -1.45 1.51 8.69
C SER A 239 -2.41 1.67 7.53
N ARG A 240 -3.36 2.61 7.68
CA ARG A 240 -4.30 2.98 6.61
C ARG A 240 -3.57 3.43 5.33
N ALA A 241 -2.49 4.20 5.48
CA ALA A 241 -1.66 4.62 4.35
C ALA A 241 -1.05 3.41 3.63
N ALA A 242 -0.60 2.40 4.38
CA ALA A 242 -0.04 1.19 3.81
C ALA A 242 -1.07 0.36 3.02
N GLN A 243 -2.26 0.16 3.59
CA GLN A 243 -3.35 -0.52 2.88
C GLN A 243 -3.74 0.20 1.59
N HIS A 244 -3.81 1.53 1.63
CA HIS A 244 -4.14 2.33 0.46
C HIS A 244 -3.05 2.27 -0.62
N SER A 245 -1.77 2.30 -0.24
CA SER A 245 -0.66 2.13 -1.19
C SER A 245 -0.66 0.74 -1.84
N LEU A 246 -0.97 -0.31 -1.08
CA LEU A 246 -1.13 -1.66 -1.61
C LEU A 246 -2.29 -1.73 -2.62
N GLN A 247 -3.44 -1.16 -2.28
CA GLN A 247 -4.57 -1.13 -3.19
C GLN A 247 -4.24 -0.37 -4.48
N ARG A 248 -3.58 0.80 -4.37
CA ARG A 248 -3.18 1.61 -5.53
C ARG A 248 -2.22 0.88 -6.46
N VAL A 249 -1.21 0.16 -5.94
CA VAL A 249 -0.30 -0.57 -6.82
C VAL A 249 -1.02 -1.73 -7.51
N LEU A 250 -1.91 -2.44 -6.80
CA LEU A 250 -2.68 -3.55 -7.35
C LEU A 250 -3.75 -3.12 -8.36
N THR A 251 -4.24 -1.88 -8.32
CA THR A 251 -5.12 -1.35 -9.38
C THR A 251 -4.36 -0.79 -10.57
N SER A 252 -3.10 -0.37 -10.38
CA SER A 252 -2.21 0.12 -11.46
C SER A 252 -1.60 -0.99 -12.35
N VAL A 253 -1.61 -2.25 -11.93
CA VAL A 253 -1.08 -3.36 -12.74
C VAL A 253 -2.00 -3.72 -13.91
N ALA A 254 -1.41 -4.23 -14.99
CA ALA A 254 -2.16 -4.76 -16.12
C ALA A 254 -3.13 -5.88 -15.69
N PRO A 255 -4.45 -5.76 -15.97
CA PRO A 255 -5.43 -6.78 -15.56
C PRO A 255 -5.15 -8.19 -16.07
N CYS A 256 -4.46 -8.31 -17.22
CA CYS A 256 -4.07 -9.60 -17.79
C CYS A 256 -3.00 -10.34 -16.97
N VAL A 257 -2.28 -9.67 -16.08
CA VAL A 257 -1.27 -10.30 -15.20
C VAL A 257 -1.95 -10.97 -13.99
N LEU A 258 -3.11 -10.45 -13.58
CA LEU A 258 -3.91 -11.01 -12.49
C LEU A 258 -4.83 -12.15 -12.95
N ARG A 259 -4.78 -12.51 -14.25
CA ARG A 259 -5.59 -13.56 -14.87
C ARG A 259 -4.68 -14.66 -15.44
N PRO A 260 -4.94 -15.94 -15.14
CA PRO A 260 -6.00 -16.45 -14.27
C PRO A 260 -5.77 -16.08 -12.79
N VAL A 261 -6.82 -16.13 -11.97
CA VAL A 261 -6.80 -15.68 -10.56
C VAL A 261 -6.02 -16.60 -9.61
N ASP A 262 -5.27 -17.56 -10.15
CA ASP A 262 -4.64 -18.62 -9.38
C ASP A 262 -3.60 -18.12 -8.37
N SER A 263 -2.77 -17.16 -8.76
CA SER A 263 -1.77 -16.56 -7.87
C SER A 263 -2.42 -15.79 -6.73
N LEU A 264 -3.57 -15.14 -7.00
CA LEU A 264 -4.39 -14.48 -5.99
C LEU A 264 -4.98 -15.49 -5.01
N LEU A 265 -5.59 -16.58 -5.51
CA LEU A 265 -6.15 -17.63 -4.67
C LEU A 265 -5.08 -18.32 -3.81
N ARG A 266 -3.92 -18.66 -4.38
CA ARG A 266 -2.80 -19.23 -3.61
C ARG A 266 -2.29 -18.28 -2.52
N THR A 267 -2.31 -16.97 -2.78
CA THR A 267 -1.92 -15.96 -1.78
C THR A 267 -2.97 -15.86 -0.68
N LEU A 268 -4.27 -15.83 -1.03
CA LEU A 268 -5.38 -15.73 -0.09
C LEU A 268 -5.46 -16.94 0.86
N PHE A 269 -5.24 -18.14 0.32
CA PHE A 269 -5.26 -19.41 1.05
C PHE A 269 -3.88 -19.87 1.53
N SER A 270 -2.90 -18.96 1.59
CA SER A 270 -1.58 -19.30 2.14
C SER A 270 -1.68 -19.66 3.63
N GLU A 271 -0.95 -20.70 4.05
CA GLU A 271 -0.96 -21.15 5.45
C GLU A 271 -0.37 -20.08 6.37
N VAL A 272 -1.12 -19.70 7.41
CA VAL A 272 -0.64 -18.75 8.42
C VAL A 272 -1.00 -19.24 9.82
N SER A 273 0.02 -19.45 10.66
CA SER A 273 -0.18 -19.79 12.07
C SER A 273 -0.55 -18.54 12.88
N LEU A 274 -1.85 -18.24 12.98
CA LEU A 274 -2.38 -17.06 13.70
C LEU A 274 -2.85 -17.35 15.14
N VAL A 275 -2.77 -18.60 15.60
CA VAL A 275 -3.34 -19.01 16.91
C VAL A 275 -2.72 -18.26 18.10
N HIS A 276 -1.49 -17.76 17.95
CA HIS A 276 -0.79 -16.95 18.97
C HIS A 276 -0.14 -15.70 18.36
N SER A 277 -0.70 -15.17 17.27
CA SER A 277 -0.10 -14.05 16.56
C SER A 277 -0.26 -12.72 17.28
N THR A 278 0.73 -11.84 17.14
CA THR A 278 0.64 -10.44 17.60
C THR A 278 -0.39 -9.66 16.78
N THR A 279 -0.88 -8.53 17.30
CA THR A 279 -1.77 -7.62 16.55
C THR A 279 -1.16 -7.20 15.21
N VAL A 280 0.14 -6.92 15.16
CA VAL A 280 0.87 -6.60 13.92
C VAL A 280 0.76 -7.71 12.87
N ALA A 281 0.94 -8.97 13.28
CA ALA A 281 0.82 -10.09 12.34
C ALA A 281 -0.62 -10.26 11.85
N MET A 282 -1.61 -10.04 12.72
CA MET A 282 -3.03 -10.05 12.35
C MET A 282 -3.38 -8.91 11.38
N GLU A 283 -2.87 -7.69 11.60
CA GLU A 283 -3.08 -6.54 10.72
C GLU A 283 -2.49 -6.74 9.32
N ARG A 284 -1.29 -7.34 9.25
CA ARG A 284 -0.65 -7.66 7.97
C ARG A 284 -1.42 -8.73 7.21
N TRP A 285 -1.83 -9.79 7.91
CA TRP A 285 -2.61 -10.86 7.30
C TRP A 285 -3.99 -10.37 6.84
N LEU A 286 -4.73 -9.65 7.69
CA LEU A 286 -6.05 -9.12 7.32
C LEU A 286 -5.93 -8.07 6.20
N GLY A 287 -4.88 -7.25 6.20
CA GLY A 287 -4.58 -6.32 5.12
C GLY A 287 -4.37 -7.02 3.77
N MET A 288 -3.66 -8.17 3.76
CA MET A 288 -3.53 -9.04 2.59
C MET A 288 -4.90 -9.59 2.16
N VAL A 289 -5.67 -10.17 3.08
CA VAL A 289 -7.01 -10.71 2.80
C VAL A 289 -7.91 -9.66 2.16
N LEU A 290 -7.95 -8.45 2.73
CA LEU A 290 -8.72 -7.33 2.19
C LEU A 290 -8.31 -6.97 0.77
N ALA A 291 -7.01 -6.83 0.51
CA ALA A 291 -6.52 -6.44 -0.81
C ALA A 291 -6.84 -7.49 -1.89
N ILE A 292 -6.59 -8.77 -1.58
CA ILE A 292 -6.85 -9.86 -2.52
C ILE A 292 -8.35 -10.09 -2.72
N LEU A 293 -9.15 -10.06 -1.64
CA LEU A 293 -10.60 -10.21 -1.73
C LEU A 293 -11.23 -9.09 -2.56
N LEU A 294 -10.78 -7.85 -2.41
CA LEU A 294 -11.27 -6.74 -3.23
C LEU A 294 -10.95 -6.92 -4.73
N LEU A 295 -9.77 -7.46 -5.07
CA LEU A 295 -9.44 -7.81 -6.46
C LEU A 295 -10.34 -8.93 -7.01
N LEU A 296 -10.59 -9.97 -6.22
CA LEU A 296 -11.47 -11.06 -6.63
C LEU A 296 -12.91 -10.57 -6.83
N ILE A 297 -13.43 -9.75 -5.93
CA ILE A 297 -14.77 -9.18 -6.02
C ILE A 297 -14.92 -8.27 -7.24
N SER A 298 -13.90 -7.44 -7.53
CA SER A 298 -13.98 -6.44 -8.60
C SER A 298 -13.70 -6.99 -9.99
N GLN A 299 -12.79 -7.96 -10.12
CA GLN A 299 -12.34 -8.46 -11.43
C GLN A 299 -12.73 -9.91 -11.74
N GLY A 300 -13.06 -10.69 -10.73
CA GLY A 300 -13.41 -12.10 -10.85
C GLY A 300 -14.92 -12.32 -10.82
N LYS A 301 -15.45 -12.95 -11.86
CA LYS A 301 -16.81 -13.52 -11.78
C LYS A 301 -16.77 -14.72 -10.83
N GLU A 302 -17.77 -14.86 -9.97
CA GLU A 302 -17.86 -15.96 -9.00
C GLU A 302 -17.60 -17.33 -9.65
N GLU A 303 -18.25 -17.62 -10.78
CA GLU A 303 -18.08 -18.89 -11.51
C GLU A 303 -16.63 -19.19 -11.87
N VAL A 304 -15.88 -18.17 -12.32
CA VAL A 304 -14.47 -18.31 -12.69
C VAL A 304 -13.62 -18.52 -11.46
N VAL A 305 -13.86 -17.75 -10.39
CA VAL A 305 -13.11 -17.87 -9.13
C VAL A 305 -13.32 -19.24 -8.50
N LEU A 306 -14.56 -19.73 -8.46
CA LEU A 306 -14.89 -21.05 -7.92
C LEU A 306 -14.32 -22.19 -8.77
N ALA A 307 -14.39 -22.10 -10.10
CA ALA A 307 -13.78 -23.10 -10.99
C ALA A 307 -12.26 -23.20 -10.79
N ARG A 308 -11.57 -22.05 -10.70
CA ARG A 308 -10.12 -22.04 -10.41
C ARG A 308 -9.83 -22.56 -9.00
N LEU A 309 -10.67 -22.26 -8.02
CA LEU A 309 -10.50 -22.78 -6.65
C LEU A 309 -10.61 -24.30 -6.59
N GLU A 310 -11.56 -24.88 -7.32
CA GLU A 310 -11.74 -26.33 -7.47
C GLU A 310 -10.53 -26.98 -8.16
N GLU A 311 -10.01 -26.38 -9.23
CA GLU A 311 -8.83 -26.91 -9.94
C GLU A 311 -7.53 -26.83 -9.13
N LEU A 312 -7.39 -25.84 -8.26
CA LEU A 312 -6.18 -25.62 -7.47
C LEU A 312 -6.10 -26.50 -6.22
N ASP A 313 -7.21 -27.13 -5.83
CA ASP A 313 -7.31 -28.09 -4.72
C ASP A 313 -6.77 -27.51 -3.39
N LEU A 314 -7.04 -26.22 -3.16
CA LEU A 314 -6.52 -25.47 -2.00
C LEU A 314 -7.24 -25.87 -0.71
N CYS A 315 -6.46 -26.04 0.36
CA CYS A 315 -6.97 -26.31 1.70
C CYS A 315 -7.13 -25.02 2.52
N LEU A 316 -7.96 -25.08 3.57
CA LEU A 316 -8.14 -23.95 4.48
C LEU A 316 -6.83 -23.66 5.26
N PRO A 317 -6.41 -22.39 5.35
CA PRO A 317 -5.07 -22.00 5.79
C PRO A 317 -4.77 -22.23 7.29
N PHE A 318 -5.75 -22.69 8.06
CA PHE A 318 -5.67 -22.82 9.53
C PHE A 318 -5.71 -24.26 10.04
N THR A 319 -5.62 -25.25 9.16
CA THR A 319 -5.93 -26.66 9.48
C THR A 319 -4.74 -27.51 9.96
N SER A 320 -3.51 -26.98 10.02
CA SER A 320 -2.29 -27.79 10.15
C SER A 320 -1.70 -27.95 11.57
N SER A 321 -2.36 -27.53 12.65
CA SER A 321 -1.74 -27.56 13.99
C SER A 321 -2.08 -28.76 14.90
N LEU A 322 -2.98 -29.67 14.52
CA LEU A 322 -3.41 -30.76 15.41
C LEU A 322 -3.24 -32.19 14.88
N GLU A 323 -2.88 -32.40 13.61
CA GLU A 323 -2.54 -33.73 13.14
C GLU A 323 -1.04 -34.00 13.38
N ARG A 324 -0.73 -34.59 14.54
CA ARG A 324 0.45 -35.45 14.66
C ARG A 324 0.32 -36.50 13.56
N HIS A 325 1.08 -36.32 12.48
CA HIS A 325 1.17 -37.25 11.37
C HIS A 325 1.42 -38.67 11.90
N ASP A 326 0.43 -39.55 11.82
CA ASP A 326 0.62 -40.98 11.92
C ASP A 326 0.86 -41.52 10.49
N PRO A 327 2.10 -41.88 10.12
CA PRO A 327 2.47 -42.22 8.74
C PRO A 327 1.85 -43.54 8.23
N LEU A 328 1.06 -44.26 9.04
CA LEU A 328 0.53 -45.59 8.72
C LEU A 328 -0.96 -45.63 8.35
N ASN A 329 -1.71 -44.52 8.43
CA ASN A 329 -3.15 -44.52 8.16
C ASN A 329 -3.53 -43.74 6.88
N VAL A 330 -3.22 -44.32 5.72
CA VAL A 330 -3.41 -43.73 4.37
C VAL A 330 -4.90 -43.48 4.03
N ALA A 331 -5.83 -44.19 4.67
CA ALA A 331 -7.27 -44.06 4.42
C ALA A 331 -7.94 -42.96 5.26
N ALA A 332 -7.35 -42.54 6.38
CA ALA A 332 -7.85 -41.47 7.25
C ALA A 332 -7.15 -40.11 6.99
N THR A 333 -6.17 -40.07 6.10
CA THR A 333 -5.28 -38.92 5.79
C THR A 333 -5.67 -38.16 4.52
N MET A 334 -6.84 -38.41 3.96
CA MET A 334 -7.39 -37.47 2.97
C MET A 334 -7.96 -36.28 3.75
N PRO A 335 -7.41 -35.06 3.62
CA PRO A 335 -8.00 -33.91 4.27
C PRO A 335 -9.45 -33.81 3.82
N LYS A 336 -10.40 -33.70 4.77
CA LYS A 336 -11.85 -33.51 4.52
C LYS A 336 -12.16 -32.38 3.52
N CYS A 337 -11.17 -31.52 3.22
CA CYS A 337 -11.22 -30.50 2.19
C CYS A 337 -11.43 -31.05 0.76
N LYS A 338 -10.93 -32.26 0.45
CA LYS A 338 -11.01 -32.87 -0.90
C LYS A 338 -12.42 -33.29 -1.36
N GLN A 339 -13.44 -33.15 -0.51
CA GLN A 339 -14.83 -33.54 -0.83
C GLN A 339 -15.80 -32.37 -0.75
N GLN A 340 -15.31 -31.15 -0.48
CA GLN A 340 -16.16 -29.99 -0.28
C GLN A 340 -16.25 -29.16 -1.57
N PRO A 341 -17.45 -28.73 -1.99
CA PRO A 341 -17.59 -27.89 -3.17
C PRO A 341 -16.88 -26.54 -2.94
N PRO A 342 -16.36 -25.90 -4.00
CA PRO A 342 -15.52 -24.71 -3.90
C PRO A 342 -16.22 -23.53 -3.19
N GLU A 343 -17.53 -23.39 -3.36
CA GLU A 343 -18.34 -22.39 -2.65
C GLU A 343 -18.31 -22.57 -1.13
N GLN A 344 -18.27 -23.81 -0.65
CA GLN A 344 -18.18 -24.09 0.78
C GLN A 344 -16.77 -23.86 1.31
N ILE A 345 -15.72 -24.08 0.50
CA ILE A 345 -14.34 -23.76 0.89
C ILE A 345 -14.20 -22.25 1.08
N MET A 346 -14.68 -21.45 0.13
CA MET A 346 -14.70 -19.99 0.25
C MET A 346 -15.56 -19.51 1.44
N ALA A 347 -16.76 -20.09 1.62
CA ALA A 347 -17.62 -19.77 2.76
C ALA A 347 -16.94 -20.07 4.11
N ARG A 348 -16.28 -21.22 4.25
CA ARG A 348 -15.52 -21.58 5.45
C ARG A 348 -14.37 -20.61 5.70
N PHE A 349 -13.63 -20.23 4.66
CA PHE A 349 -12.57 -19.24 4.77
C PHE A 349 -13.09 -17.90 5.32
N LEU A 350 -14.18 -17.37 4.77
CA LEU A 350 -14.79 -16.12 5.27
C LEU A 350 -15.21 -16.23 6.73
N MET A 351 -15.84 -17.34 7.12
CA MET A 351 -16.25 -17.60 8.51
C MET A 351 -15.06 -17.77 9.46
N GLN A 352 -13.95 -18.35 9.01
CA GLN A 352 -12.72 -18.45 9.79
C GLN A 352 -12.11 -17.07 10.04
N VAL A 353 -12.07 -16.21 9.01
CA VAL A 353 -11.61 -14.81 9.17
C VAL A 353 -12.49 -14.07 10.19
N LEU A 354 -13.82 -14.22 10.11
CA LEU A 354 -14.75 -13.64 11.07
C LEU A 354 -14.45 -14.08 12.50
N GLY A 355 -14.35 -15.39 12.73
CA GLY A 355 -14.10 -15.94 14.06
C GLY A 355 -12.73 -15.54 14.64
N LEU A 356 -11.68 -15.68 13.85
CA LEU A 356 -10.30 -15.39 14.31
C LEU A 356 -10.11 -13.91 14.65
N VAL A 357 -10.55 -13.02 13.76
CA VAL A 357 -10.36 -11.57 13.94
C VAL A 357 -11.27 -11.05 15.06
N SER A 358 -12.53 -11.50 15.13
CA SER A 358 -13.42 -11.11 16.24
C SER A 358 -12.90 -11.58 17.60
N ASN A 359 -12.39 -12.81 17.70
CA ASN A 359 -11.78 -13.31 18.94
C ASN A 359 -10.51 -12.52 19.31
N HIS A 360 -9.65 -12.20 18.34
CA HIS A 360 -8.45 -11.40 18.60
C HIS A 360 -8.77 -9.97 19.05
N ILE A 361 -9.73 -9.31 18.38
CA ILE A 361 -10.21 -7.99 18.79
C ILE A 361 -10.83 -8.07 20.19
N HIS A 362 -11.64 -9.09 20.48
CA HIS A 362 -12.21 -9.28 21.80
C HIS A 362 -11.14 -9.40 22.89
N CYS A 363 -10.15 -10.29 22.72
CA CYS A 363 -9.03 -10.41 23.63
C CYS A 363 -8.25 -9.09 23.78
N SER A 364 -8.03 -8.37 22.67
CA SER A 364 -7.32 -7.08 22.70
C SER A 364 -8.12 -5.99 23.42
N VAL A 365 -9.43 -5.92 23.23
CA VAL A 365 -10.28 -4.84 23.77
C VAL A 365 -10.56 -5.02 25.26
N TYR A 366 -10.53 -6.26 25.75
CA TYR A 366 -10.75 -6.60 27.15
C TYR A 366 -9.47 -6.95 27.91
N SER A 367 -8.31 -6.90 27.25
CA SER A 367 -7.02 -7.06 27.92
C SER A 367 -6.67 -5.83 28.76
N PRO A 368 -6.26 -5.99 30.03
CA PRO A 368 -5.85 -4.88 30.90
C PRO A 368 -4.54 -4.20 30.45
N LEU A 369 -3.83 -4.79 29.49
CA LEU A 369 -2.55 -4.28 28.95
C LEU A 369 -2.71 -3.59 27.59
N ALA A 370 -3.92 -3.45 27.08
CA ALA A 370 -4.15 -2.92 25.74
C ALA A 370 -3.92 -1.41 25.67
N GLY A 371 -2.91 -0.99 24.93
CA GLY A 371 -2.77 0.39 24.45
C GLY A 371 -3.78 0.71 23.34
N GLU A 372 -3.72 1.93 22.79
CA GLU A 372 -4.53 2.40 21.64
C GLU A 372 -4.35 1.58 20.33
N GLU A 373 -3.57 0.50 20.38
CA GLU A 373 -3.07 -0.31 19.26
C GLU A 373 -4.16 -1.13 18.53
N SER A 374 -5.41 -1.19 18.99
CA SER A 374 -6.45 -2.02 18.35
C SER A 374 -7.36 -1.30 17.34
N LEU A 375 -7.28 0.04 17.23
CA LEU A 375 -8.23 0.80 16.41
C LEU A 375 -8.09 0.51 14.91
N TYR A 376 -6.87 0.33 14.42
CA TYR A 376 -6.64 0.06 13.01
C TYR A 376 -7.10 -1.34 12.61
N LEU A 377 -6.83 -2.36 13.42
CA LEU A 377 -7.36 -3.71 13.19
C LEU A 377 -8.90 -3.74 13.20
N GLN A 378 -9.56 -3.02 14.11
CA GLN A 378 -11.02 -2.87 14.11
C GLN A 378 -11.53 -2.24 12.82
N GLU A 379 -10.83 -1.22 12.31
CA GLU A 379 -11.13 -0.60 11.04
C GLU A 379 -11.00 -1.58 9.87
N GLN A 380 -9.91 -2.33 9.80
CA GLN A 380 -9.71 -3.38 8.78
C GLN A 380 -10.83 -4.42 8.84
N PHE A 381 -11.21 -4.87 10.05
CA PHE A 381 -12.29 -5.84 10.22
C PHE A 381 -13.65 -5.28 9.80
N SER A 382 -13.90 -3.99 10.04
CA SER A 382 -15.08 -3.29 9.55
C SER A 382 -15.14 -3.25 8.01
N HIS A 383 -13.99 -3.12 7.33
CA HIS A 383 -13.92 -3.22 5.86
C HIS A 383 -14.16 -4.65 5.37
N PHE A 384 -13.63 -5.64 6.09
CA PHE A 384 -13.85 -7.05 5.75
C PHE A 384 -15.34 -7.42 5.82
N LEU A 385 -16.02 -7.01 6.89
CA LEU A 385 -17.48 -7.17 7.01
C LEU A 385 -18.22 -6.47 5.87
N LEU A 386 -17.78 -5.28 5.47
CA LEU A 386 -18.37 -4.56 4.33
C LEU A 386 -18.21 -5.33 3.01
N TYR A 387 -17.07 -5.98 2.78
CA TYR A 387 -16.86 -6.81 1.60
C TYR A 387 -17.78 -8.04 1.61
N CYS A 388 -17.94 -8.69 2.76
CA CYS A 388 -18.88 -9.81 2.90
C CYS A 388 -20.32 -9.37 2.62
N ILE A 389 -20.73 -8.23 3.19
CA ILE A 389 -22.05 -7.62 2.93
C ILE A 389 -22.24 -7.38 1.43
N TYR A 390 -21.29 -6.72 0.78
CA TYR A 390 -21.37 -6.43 -0.65
C TYR A 390 -21.47 -7.71 -1.48
N MET A 391 -20.65 -8.73 -1.20
CA MET A 391 -20.68 -10.02 -1.89
C MET A 391 -22.07 -10.66 -1.86
N PHE A 392 -22.76 -10.58 -0.71
CA PHE A 392 -24.04 -11.26 -0.50
C PHE A 392 -25.22 -10.41 -0.97
N GLU A 393 -25.19 -9.09 -0.76
CA GLU A 393 -26.26 -8.18 -1.16
C GLU A 393 -26.30 -7.94 -2.67
N SER A 394 -25.14 -7.77 -3.32
CA SER A 394 -25.07 -7.50 -4.76
C SER A 394 -25.46 -8.70 -5.62
N GLY A 395 -25.54 -9.89 -5.04
CA GLY A 395 -25.73 -11.15 -5.77
C GLY A 395 -24.52 -11.57 -6.62
N SER A 396 -23.38 -10.88 -6.51
CA SER A 396 -22.16 -11.19 -7.28
C SER A 396 -21.50 -12.50 -6.84
N TYR A 397 -21.70 -12.91 -5.58
CA TYR A 397 -21.20 -14.16 -5.00
C TYR A 397 -22.33 -14.95 -4.33
N CYS A 398 -23.36 -15.30 -5.11
CA CYS A 398 -24.59 -15.88 -4.59
C CYS A 398 -24.44 -17.35 -4.15
N ARG A 399 -23.58 -18.14 -4.81
CA ARG A 399 -23.30 -19.53 -4.41
C ARG A 399 -22.57 -19.57 -3.09
N VAL A 400 -21.57 -18.69 -2.90
CA VAL A 400 -20.86 -18.53 -1.63
C VAL A 400 -21.81 -18.04 -0.53
N ALA A 401 -22.66 -17.04 -0.79
CA ALA A 401 -23.66 -16.57 0.17
C ALA A 401 -24.61 -17.69 0.61
N THR A 402 -25.07 -18.52 -0.34
CA THR A 402 -25.92 -19.69 -0.07
C THR A 402 -25.19 -20.73 0.78
N ALA A 403 -23.90 -20.98 0.50
CA ALA A 403 -23.08 -21.89 1.31
C ALA A 403 -22.91 -21.38 2.75
N VAL A 404 -22.70 -20.08 2.96
CA VAL A 404 -22.67 -19.47 4.31
C VAL A 404 -24.02 -19.62 5.00
N MET A 405 -25.13 -19.36 4.31
CA MET A 405 -26.49 -19.54 4.83
C MET A 405 -26.73 -20.99 5.29
N GLN A 406 -26.34 -21.98 4.49
CA GLN A 406 -26.42 -23.39 4.85
C GLN A 406 -25.55 -23.71 6.07
N MET A 407 -24.32 -23.22 6.13
CA MET A 407 -23.43 -23.41 7.29
C MET A 407 -24.01 -22.84 8.58
N VAL A 408 -24.59 -21.64 8.51
CA VAL A 408 -25.20 -20.96 9.65
C VAL A 408 -26.45 -21.70 10.15
N GLN A 409 -27.24 -22.28 9.23
CA GLN A 409 -28.43 -23.07 9.58
C GLN A 409 -28.07 -24.47 10.11
N GLN A 410 -27.07 -25.13 9.53
CA GLN A 410 -26.61 -26.48 9.90
C GLN A 410 -25.68 -26.50 11.11
N GLY A 411 -25.11 -25.36 11.51
CA GLY A 411 -24.23 -25.22 12.69
C GLY A 411 -24.88 -25.64 14.01
N LYS A 412 -26.20 -25.85 14.03
CA LYS A 412 -26.94 -26.42 15.17
C LYS A 412 -26.88 -27.95 15.26
N GLU A 413 -26.50 -28.66 14.18
CA GLU A 413 -26.61 -30.13 14.06
C GLU A 413 -25.26 -30.87 14.02
N MET A 414 -24.17 -30.19 13.68
CA MET A 414 -22.85 -30.83 13.56
C MET A 414 -22.06 -30.69 14.86
N GLY A 415 -21.68 -31.81 15.48
CA GLY A 415 -20.79 -31.84 16.64
C GLY A 415 -19.47 -31.10 16.40
N ARG A 416 -18.84 -30.60 17.48
CA ARG A 416 -17.54 -29.89 17.46
C ARG A 416 -16.49 -30.69 16.70
N ASP A 417 -16.24 -30.34 15.44
CA ASP A 417 -15.03 -30.76 14.74
C ASP A 417 -13.90 -29.85 15.25
N PRO A 418 -12.81 -30.36 15.84
CA PRO A 418 -11.71 -29.51 16.34
C PRO A 418 -10.98 -28.74 15.22
N ASN A 419 -11.24 -29.09 13.95
CA ASN A 419 -10.79 -28.38 12.75
C ASN A 419 -11.87 -27.47 12.11
N SER A 420 -13.07 -27.35 12.72
CA SER A 420 -14.14 -26.50 12.19
C SER A 420 -13.97 -25.04 12.61
N CYS A 421 -14.46 -24.12 11.78
CA CYS A 421 -14.64 -22.71 12.11
C CYS A 421 -15.25 -22.55 13.52
N LEU A 422 -14.96 -21.43 14.20
CA LEU A 422 -15.71 -21.08 15.42
C LEU A 422 -17.21 -21.20 15.12
N PRO A 423 -17.97 -21.97 15.92
CA PRO A 423 -19.42 -22.08 15.78
C PRO A 423 -20.06 -20.70 15.68
N ILE A 424 -21.13 -20.61 14.89
CA ILE A 424 -21.84 -19.34 14.70
C ILE A 424 -22.30 -18.73 16.04
N ASP A 425 -22.66 -19.58 17.00
CA ASP A 425 -23.07 -19.18 18.34
C ASP A 425 -21.91 -18.52 19.12
N ASP A 426 -20.70 -19.05 18.99
CA ASP A 426 -19.50 -18.49 19.63
C ASP A 426 -19.13 -17.14 18.99
N ILE A 427 -19.27 -17.02 17.67
CA ILE A 427 -19.09 -15.74 16.95
C ILE A 427 -20.15 -14.73 17.43
N ASN A 428 -21.41 -15.15 17.54
CA ASN A 428 -22.49 -14.31 18.03
C ASN A 428 -22.25 -13.81 19.46
N SER A 429 -21.77 -14.66 20.36
CA SER A 429 -21.41 -14.23 21.72
C SER A 429 -20.27 -13.20 21.71
N LEU A 430 -19.24 -13.40 20.89
CA LEU A 430 -18.14 -12.43 20.74
C LEU A 430 -18.65 -11.07 20.28
N PHE A 431 -19.54 -11.02 19.29
CA PHE A 431 -20.10 -9.76 18.79
C PHE A 431 -21.03 -9.07 19.81
N LEU A 432 -21.80 -9.83 20.60
CA LEU A 432 -22.60 -9.28 21.69
C LEU A 432 -21.72 -8.66 22.78
N GLU A 433 -20.63 -9.31 23.15
CA GLU A 433 -19.64 -8.80 24.11
C GLU A 433 -18.87 -7.60 23.56
N LEU A 434 -18.59 -7.56 22.26
CA LEU A 434 -17.95 -6.42 21.60
C LEU A 434 -18.90 -5.22 21.42
N ALA A 435 -20.21 -5.42 21.39
CA ALA A 435 -21.19 -4.40 21.04
C ALA A 435 -21.07 -3.07 21.82
N PRO A 436 -20.83 -3.05 23.15
CA PRO A 436 -20.70 -1.80 23.91
C PRO A 436 -19.49 -0.95 23.51
N LYS A 437 -18.41 -1.58 23.05
CA LYS A 437 -17.14 -0.91 22.71
C LYS A 437 -16.94 -0.72 21.20
N CYS A 438 -17.54 -1.58 20.38
CA CYS A 438 -17.41 -1.60 18.93
C CYS A 438 -18.78 -1.70 18.23
N PRO A 439 -19.69 -0.71 18.41
CA PRO A 439 -21.08 -0.81 17.93
C PRO A 439 -21.20 -0.92 16.40
N MET A 440 -20.25 -0.34 15.66
CA MET A 440 -20.23 -0.43 14.19
C MET A 440 -19.95 -1.86 13.68
N LEU A 441 -19.10 -2.62 14.38
CA LEU A 441 -18.85 -4.01 14.03
C LEU A 441 -20.10 -4.86 14.27
N MET A 442 -20.78 -4.64 15.40
CA MET A 442 -22.04 -5.30 15.73
C MET A 442 -23.12 -4.99 14.69
N PHE A 443 -23.27 -3.73 14.29
CA PHE A 443 -24.23 -3.32 13.27
C PHE A 443 -24.01 -4.08 11.95
N LYS A 444 -22.77 -4.11 11.45
CA LYS A 444 -22.44 -4.79 10.19
C LYS A 444 -22.65 -6.30 10.31
N TRP A 445 -22.34 -6.89 11.46
CA TRP A 445 -22.62 -8.29 11.75
C TRP A 445 -24.12 -8.61 11.71
N CYS A 446 -24.96 -7.82 12.39
CA CYS A 446 -26.41 -7.97 12.33
C CYS A 446 -26.97 -7.88 10.90
N TYR A 447 -26.43 -6.95 10.10
CA TYR A 447 -26.84 -6.83 8.70
C TYR A 447 -26.46 -8.07 7.90
N LEU A 448 -25.23 -8.56 8.06
CA LEU A 448 -24.77 -9.80 7.41
C LEU A 448 -25.63 -11.01 7.83
N LEU A 449 -25.97 -11.14 9.11
CA LEU A 449 -26.87 -12.18 9.64
C LEU A 449 -28.27 -12.12 9.01
N THR A 450 -28.77 -10.91 8.75
CA THR A 450 -30.04 -10.71 8.05
C THR A 450 -29.96 -11.21 6.61
N LEU A 451 -28.86 -10.92 5.90
CA LEU A 451 -28.64 -11.39 4.52
C LEU A 451 -28.58 -12.91 4.41
N VAL A 452 -28.06 -13.60 5.44
CA VAL A 452 -28.00 -15.08 5.49
C VAL A 452 -29.22 -15.71 6.17
N ASN A 453 -30.32 -14.96 6.37
CA ASN A 453 -31.57 -15.45 6.97
C ASN A 453 -31.40 -16.11 8.36
N PHE A 454 -30.52 -15.57 9.20
CA PHE A 454 -30.36 -16.08 10.57
C PHE A 454 -31.57 -15.71 11.43
N SER A 455 -32.28 -16.73 11.91
CA SER A 455 -33.61 -16.58 12.53
C SER A 455 -33.65 -16.88 14.05
N ASP A 456 -32.52 -16.84 14.75
CA ASP A 456 -32.50 -17.12 16.18
C ASP A 456 -33.10 -15.99 17.02
N GLN A 457 -34.33 -16.22 17.51
CA GLN A 457 -35.07 -15.24 18.31
C GLN A 457 -34.37 -14.88 19.63
N THR A 458 -33.55 -15.77 20.21
CA THR A 458 -32.86 -15.52 21.47
C THR A 458 -31.77 -14.47 21.31
N PHE A 459 -30.96 -14.60 20.26
CA PHE A 459 -29.94 -13.65 19.87
C PHE A 459 -30.55 -12.28 19.55
N TRP A 460 -31.57 -12.23 18.68
CA TRP A 460 -32.24 -10.98 18.32
C TRP A 460 -32.89 -10.28 19.54
N ALA A 461 -33.44 -11.05 20.47
CA ALA A 461 -33.99 -10.50 21.72
C ALA A 461 -32.90 -9.92 22.63
N GLN A 462 -31.71 -10.51 22.70
CA GLN A 462 -30.59 -9.97 23.49
C GLN A 462 -30.12 -8.61 22.95
N ILE A 463 -30.02 -8.47 21.62
CA ILE A 463 -29.66 -7.21 20.95
C ILE A 463 -30.68 -6.10 21.23
N LEU A 464 -31.97 -6.45 21.20
CA LEU A 464 -33.05 -5.50 21.48
C LEU A 464 -33.15 -5.12 22.97
N ARG A 465 -32.57 -5.93 23.87
CA ARG A 465 -32.56 -5.73 25.33
C ARG A 465 -31.34 -4.96 25.84
N THR A 466 -30.23 -4.94 25.11
CA THR A 466 -29.12 -4.01 25.39
C THR A 466 -29.64 -2.57 25.31
N GLN A 467 -29.71 -1.89 26.47
CA GLN A 467 -30.46 -0.65 26.63
C GLN A 467 -29.90 0.52 25.78
N PRO A 468 -30.75 1.51 25.40
CA PRO A 468 -30.36 2.65 24.57
C PRO A 468 -29.42 3.67 25.24
N HIS A 469 -29.21 3.59 26.55
CA HIS A 469 -28.49 4.63 27.30
C HIS A 469 -26.96 4.59 27.16
N ASP A 470 -26.38 3.45 26.77
CA ASP A 470 -24.94 3.31 26.50
C ASP A 470 -24.61 3.42 24.99
N LEU A 471 -25.63 3.55 24.15
CA LEU A 471 -25.56 3.71 22.68
C LEU A 471 -25.87 5.15 22.23
N ILE A 472 -25.79 6.13 23.14
CA ILE A 472 -26.11 7.54 22.86
C ILE A 472 -24.95 8.22 22.14
N LEU A 473 -24.88 8.00 20.83
CA LEU A 473 -24.77 9.02 19.80
C LEU A 473 -25.01 8.29 18.47
N GLU A 474 -26.04 8.72 17.74
CA GLU A 474 -26.52 8.20 16.44
C GLU A 474 -27.77 7.29 16.41
N GLN A 475 -28.79 7.56 17.24
CA GLN A 475 -30.14 6.96 17.08
C GLN A 475 -31.20 7.89 16.46
N GLY A 476 -30.80 8.75 15.52
CA GLY A 476 -31.75 9.44 14.60
C GLY A 476 -31.91 8.74 13.25
N TYR A 477 -31.03 7.78 12.93
CA TYR A 477 -30.81 7.29 11.56
C TYR A 477 -31.22 5.80 11.36
N CYS A 478 -31.54 5.07 12.43
CA CYS A 478 -31.55 3.60 12.45
C CYS A 478 -32.74 2.84 11.83
N LYS A 479 -33.69 3.48 11.15
CA LYS A 479 -34.73 2.72 10.40
C LYS A 479 -34.94 3.16 8.96
N THR A 480 -34.87 4.46 8.69
CA THR A 480 -35.14 4.98 7.34
C THR A 480 -33.87 5.23 6.54
N VAL A 481 -32.72 5.36 7.22
CA VAL A 481 -31.42 5.58 6.57
C VAL A 481 -30.62 4.28 6.38
N PHE A 482 -31.02 3.22 7.10
CA PHE A 482 -30.45 1.87 7.10
C PHE A 482 -30.37 1.20 5.71
N LEU A 483 -31.19 1.63 4.75
CA LEU A 483 -31.17 1.14 3.36
C LEU A 483 -30.77 2.21 2.34
N HIS A 484 -31.03 3.50 2.61
CA HIS A 484 -30.91 4.56 1.61
C HIS A 484 -29.57 5.32 1.64
N SER A 485 -28.95 5.52 2.82
CA SER A 485 -27.63 6.19 2.87
C SER A 485 -26.48 5.20 2.86
N PHE A 486 -26.68 3.93 3.24
CA PHE A 486 -25.62 2.94 3.18
C PHE A 486 -25.38 2.43 1.75
N CYS A 487 -26.42 2.27 0.94
CA CYS A 487 -26.27 2.06 -0.51
C CYS A 487 -25.61 3.26 -1.19
N SER A 488 -25.97 4.51 -0.83
CA SER A 488 -25.32 5.70 -1.39
C SER A 488 -23.85 5.81 -0.97
N HIS A 489 -23.53 5.57 0.30
CA HIS A 489 -22.17 5.72 0.81
C HIS A 489 -21.24 4.56 0.43
N ALA A 490 -21.76 3.33 0.33
CA ALA A 490 -21.03 2.20 -0.24
C ALA A 490 -20.80 2.39 -1.74
N HIS A 491 -21.78 2.91 -2.50
CA HIS A 491 -21.58 3.22 -3.92
C HIS A 491 -20.57 4.36 -4.12
N ASP A 492 -20.58 5.40 -3.28
CA ASP A 492 -19.66 6.53 -3.38
C ASP A 492 -18.22 6.19 -2.93
N HIS A 493 -18.04 5.33 -1.91
CA HIS A 493 -16.71 4.88 -1.49
C HIS A 493 -16.14 3.78 -2.40
N ILE A 494 -17.00 2.94 -3.01
CA ILE A 494 -16.62 1.97 -4.05
C ILE A 494 -16.27 2.75 -5.32
N ALA A 495 -17.06 3.74 -5.75
CA ALA A 495 -16.73 4.58 -6.90
C ALA A 495 -15.38 5.30 -6.73
N TYR A 496 -15.07 5.82 -5.53
CA TYR A 496 -13.77 6.45 -5.24
C TYR A 496 -12.58 5.48 -5.15
N LEU A 497 -12.81 4.18 -4.96
CA LEU A 497 -11.77 3.14 -4.97
C LEU A 497 -11.57 2.52 -6.37
N PHE A 498 -12.51 2.77 -7.31
CA PHE A 498 -12.55 2.17 -8.65
C PHE A 498 -12.52 3.19 -9.81
N THR A 499 -12.28 4.48 -9.51
CA THR A 499 -11.80 5.50 -10.48
C THR A 499 -10.47 6.06 -10.03
#